data_AF-A0A800IMN2-F1
#
_entry.id   AF-A0A800IMN2-F1
#
_cell.length_a   1.000
_cell.length_b   1.000
_cell.length_c   1.000
_cell.angle_alpha   90.00
_cell.angle_beta   90.00
_cell.angle_gamma   90.00
#
_symmetry.space_group_name_H-M   'P 1'
#
loop_
_entity.id
_entity.type
_entity.pdbx_description
1 polymer ?
#
loop_
_entity_poly.entity_id
_entity_poly.type
_entity_poly.pdbx_seq_one_letter_code
_entity_poly.pdbx_strand_id
1 'polypeptide(L)'
;MTFGSGEYTYKADMDWAKRPEGWTWGWTPGMACDSQGRIFVSSRCDHPLVLFDANGNFLDSWGEGILDTAAAHGIYIDPDDNVYCTEFNRHCIRKFNPDGALVLTIGTPGVPGAQDGDPFNIPTDLAVASTGELFISDGYGNTRVHKYAQDGERLLSWGEHGTGSGQFDLSHCVRIDRQDRVWVCDRENRRIQIFDTDGNYLTEWTDLLEPNQVCFDPNEDIVYITELAQQISIYTLDHELIAKWGGGGDTPGDGPGQFIGGPHAICIDAQGNLYVGEVFTDGRWHKYVRQS
;
A
#
# COMPACT_ATOMS: atom_id res chain seq x y z
N MET A 1 10.14 -20.85 12.13
CA MET A 1 11.13 -20.45 11.11
C MET A 1 11.46 -18.99 11.36
N THR A 2 12.72 -18.59 11.23
CA THR A 2 13.14 -17.19 11.37
C THR A 2 13.34 -16.60 9.98
N PHE A 3 12.82 -15.40 9.76
CA PHE A 3 12.97 -14.61 8.54
C PHE A 3 13.82 -13.38 8.84
N GLY A 4 14.40 -12.77 7.82
CA GLY A 4 15.17 -11.54 8.00
C GLY A 4 16.67 -11.76 8.28
N SER A 5 17.34 -10.69 8.70
CA SER A 5 18.79 -10.67 8.94
C SER A 5 19.15 -9.63 10.00
N GLY A 6 20.18 -9.90 10.81
CA GLY A 6 20.64 -9.00 11.88
C GLY A 6 19.52 -8.64 12.87
N GLU A 7 19.40 -7.34 13.16
CA GLU A 7 18.35 -6.80 14.03
C GLU A 7 16.96 -6.88 13.38
N TYR A 8 16.87 -7.05 12.06
CA TYR A 8 15.63 -7.15 11.28
C TYR A 8 15.25 -8.61 11.09
N THR A 9 15.11 -9.36 12.19
CA THR A 9 14.68 -10.75 12.17
C THR A 9 13.28 -10.93 12.72
N TYR A 10 12.57 -11.92 12.19
CA TYR A 10 11.15 -12.11 12.44
C TYR A 10 10.76 -13.57 12.63
N LYS A 11 9.69 -13.82 13.38
CA LYS A 11 8.96 -15.09 13.38
C LYS A 11 7.58 -14.90 12.77
N ALA A 12 7.20 -15.77 11.85
CA ALA A 12 5.86 -15.75 11.27
C ALA A 12 4.82 -16.21 12.30
N ASP A 13 3.71 -15.48 12.35
CA ASP A 13 2.46 -15.81 13.01
C ASP A 13 1.35 -15.78 11.95
N MET A 14 1.07 -16.95 11.38
CA MET A 14 0.14 -17.09 10.24
C MET A 14 -1.32 -17.13 10.66
N ASP A 15 -1.59 -17.30 11.96
CA ASP A 15 -2.94 -17.40 12.54
C ASP A 15 -3.27 -16.16 13.40
N TRP A 16 -2.50 -15.07 13.22
CA TRP A 16 -2.57 -13.90 14.09
C TRP A 16 -3.98 -13.30 14.16
N ALA A 17 -4.67 -13.19 13.01
CA ALA A 17 -5.96 -12.54 12.91
C ALA A 17 -7.12 -13.47 13.31
N LYS A 18 -7.83 -13.10 14.38
CA LYS A 18 -9.02 -13.79 14.87
C LYS A 18 -10.25 -13.29 14.12
N ARG A 19 -10.38 -13.79 12.89
CA ARG A 19 -11.46 -13.42 11.96
C ARG A 19 -12.83 -13.76 12.55
N PRO A 20 -13.82 -12.85 12.46
CA PRO A 20 -15.20 -13.15 12.82
C PRO A 20 -15.74 -14.40 12.10
N GLU A 21 -16.54 -15.19 12.81
CA GLU A 21 -17.14 -16.41 12.28
C GLU A 21 -18.17 -16.08 11.19
N GLY A 22 -18.18 -16.88 10.12
CA GLY A 22 -19.13 -16.75 9.01
C GLY A 22 -18.74 -15.70 7.95
N TRP A 23 -17.66 -14.94 8.16
CA TRP A 23 -17.18 -13.97 7.18
C TRP A 23 -16.31 -14.63 6.12
N THR A 24 -16.49 -14.20 4.88
CA THR A 24 -15.62 -14.56 3.75
C THR A 24 -14.64 -13.42 3.48
N TRP A 25 -13.47 -13.77 2.98
CA TRP A 25 -12.38 -12.83 2.77
C TRP A 25 -11.89 -12.97 1.34
N GLY A 26 -11.86 -11.88 0.59
CA GLY A 26 -11.29 -11.88 -0.75
C GLY A 26 -9.82 -11.48 -0.72
N TRP A 27 -9.37 -10.92 -1.83
CA TRP A 27 -8.02 -10.38 -1.95
C TRP A 27 -7.83 -9.23 -0.98
N THR A 28 -6.61 -9.08 -0.47
CA THR A 28 -6.29 -8.09 0.56
C THR A 28 -5.20 -7.16 0.05
N PRO A 29 -5.58 -6.15 -0.76
CA PRO A 29 -4.63 -5.27 -1.40
C PRO A 29 -4.11 -4.16 -0.48
N GLY A 30 -4.71 -3.92 0.69
CA GLY A 30 -4.31 -2.84 1.58
C GLY A 30 -4.27 -3.24 3.05
N MET A 31 -3.20 -2.85 3.74
CA MET A 31 -3.07 -2.91 5.20
C MET A 31 -2.37 -1.65 5.70
N ALA A 32 -2.80 -1.10 6.83
CA ALA A 32 -2.20 0.07 7.46
C ALA A 32 -2.31 0.00 8.99
N CYS A 33 -1.40 0.68 9.68
CA CYS A 33 -1.42 0.82 11.14
C CYS A 33 -1.73 2.26 11.49
N ASP A 34 -2.54 2.48 12.52
CA ASP A 34 -2.78 3.81 13.07
C ASP A 34 -1.91 4.11 14.30
N SER A 35 -2.02 5.33 14.83
CA SER A 35 -1.25 5.77 16.00
C SER A 35 -1.56 5.00 17.29
N GLN A 36 -2.71 4.32 17.34
CA GLN A 36 -3.17 3.51 18.47
C GLN A 36 -2.75 2.05 18.37
N GLY A 37 -2.06 1.66 17.28
CA GLY A 37 -1.65 0.29 17.03
C GLY A 37 -2.78 -0.62 16.55
N ARG A 38 -3.88 -0.04 16.02
CA ARG A 38 -4.91 -0.79 15.30
C ARG A 38 -4.42 -1.08 13.89
N ILE A 39 -4.70 -2.29 13.42
CA ILE A 39 -4.35 -2.79 12.09
C ILE A 39 -5.61 -2.76 11.23
N PHE A 40 -5.62 -1.88 10.24
CA PHE A 40 -6.67 -1.76 9.25
C PHE A 40 -6.38 -2.70 8.08
N VAL A 41 -7.38 -3.49 7.71
CA VAL A 41 -7.30 -4.46 6.63
C VAL A 41 -8.37 -4.12 5.59
N SER A 42 -7.91 -3.68 4.43
CA SER A 42 -8.77 -3.43 3.27
C SER A 42 -8.85 -4.70 2.43
N SER A 43 -10.05 -5.28 2.32
CA SER A 43 -10.28 -6.56 1.64
C SER A 43 -11.42 -6.48 0.64
N ARG A 44 -11.34 -7.24 -0.43
CA ARG A 44 -12.41 -7.37 -1.43
C ARG A 44 -13.46 -8.37 -0.94
N CYS A 45 -14.25 -7.97 0.05
CA CYS A 45 -15.36 -8.75 0.59
C CYS A 45 -16.48 -7.85 1.12
N ASP A 46 -17.52 -8.46 1.67
CA ASP A 46 -18.67 -7.75 2.25
C ASP A 46 -18.31 -6.85 3.44
N HIS A 47 -17.09 -7.00 3.98
CA HIS A 47 -16.51 -6.20 5.05
C HIS A 47 -15.24 -5.51 4.55
N PRO A 48 -15.38 -4.40 3.80
CA PRO A 48 -14.31 -3.87 2.96
C PRO A 48 -13.15 -3.27 3.77
N LEU A 49 -13.39 -2.82 5.00
CA LEU A 49 -12.37 -2.28 5.89
C LEU A 49 -12.57 -2.81 7.31
N VAL A 50 -11.62 -3.60 7.80
CA VAL A 50 -11.74 -4.29 9.10
C VAL A 50 -10.56 -3.96 10.00
N LEU A 51 -10.85 -3.72 11.28
CA LEU A 51 -9.88 -3.27 12.26
C LEU A 51 -9.58 -4.40 13.25
N PHE A 52 -8.29 -4.64 13.50
CA PHE A 52 -7.80 -5.57 14.50
C PHE A 52 -6.86 -4.85 15.48
N ASP A 53 -6.71 -5.37 16.69
CA ASP A 53 -5.56 -5.01 17.53
C ASP A 53 -4.29 -5.78 17.10
N ALA A 54 -3.14 -5.41 17.66
CA ALA A 54 -1.88 -6.10 17.39
C ALA A 54 -1.90 -7.60 17.76
N ASN A 55 -2.79 -8.06 18.64
CA ASN A 55 -2.98 -9.48 18.98
C ASN A 55 -4.00 -10.17 18.05
N GLY A 56 -4.45 -9.47 17.02
CA GLY A 56 -5.42 -9.90 16.02
C GLY A 56 -6.84 -10.07 16.54
N ASN A 57 -7.19 -9.49 17.70
CA ASN A 57 -8.59 -9.43 18.10
C ASN A 57 -9.34 -8.46 17.18
N PHE A 58 -10.49 -8.88 16.66
CA PHE A 58 -11.40 -7.99 15.92
C PHE A 58 -11.85 -6.84 16.83
N LEU A 59 -11.82 -5.63 16.29
CA LEU A 59 -12.23 -4.41 16.98
C LEU A 59 -13.50 -3.82 16.37
N ASP A 60 -13.50 -3.63 15.05
CA ASP A 60 -14.56 -2.93 14.33
C ASP A 60 -14.53 -3.24 12.82
N SER A 61 -15.59 -2.86 12.10
CA SER A 61 -15.62 -2.84 10.63
C SER A 61 -16.30 -1.58 10.10
N TRP A 62 -15.70 -1.01 9.06
CA TRP A 62 -16.11 0.25 8.46
C TRP A 62 -16.37 0.07 6.96
N GLY A 63 -17.07 1.05 6.39
CA GLY A 63 -17.23 1.20 4.95
C GLY A 63 -18.35 0.36 4.34
N GLU A 64 -19.08 -0.45 5.12
CA GLU A 64 -20.25 -1.19 4.61
C GLU A 64 -21.28 -0.22 4.01
N GLY A 65 -21.67 -0.49 2.75
CA GLY A 65 -22.60 0.36 1.99
C GLY A 65 -22.01 1.69 1.50
N ILE A 66 -20.73 1.98 1.78
CA ILE A 66 -20.01 3.17 1.32
C ILE A 66 -18.90 2.79 0.33
N LEU A 67 -18.04 1.85 0.73
CA LEU A 67 -17.00 1.27 -0.10
C LEU A 67 -17.57 0.10 -0.91
N ASP A 68 -17.17 0.02 -2.16
CA ASP A 68 -17.50 -1.11 -3.03
C ASP A 68 -16.63 -2.33 -2.67
N THR A 69 -17.32 -3.45 -2.44
CA THR A 69 -16.75 -4.71 -1.94
C THR A 69 -15.79 -5.38 -2.92
N ALA A 70 -15.76 -4.96 -4.18
CA ALA A 70 -14.81 -5.43 -5.19
C ALA A 70 -13.73 -4.38 -5.53
N ALA A 71 -13.84 -3.17 -4.98
CA ALA A 71 -13.04 -2.01 -5.38
C ALA A 71 -11.82 -1.72 -4.51
N ALA A 72 -11.64 -2.43 -3.39
CA ALA A 72 -10.51 -2.20 -2.51
C ALA A 72 -9.17 -2.29 -3.27
N HIS A 73 -8.30 -1.31 -3.01
CA HIS A 73 -6.90 -1.29 -3.45
C HIS A 73 -5.99 -0.68 -2.36
N GLY A 74 -5.37 0.48 -2.59
CA GLY A 74 -4.53 1.16 -1.61
C GLY A 74 -5.27 1.65 -0.37
N ILE A 75 -4.55 1.67 0.76
CA ILE A 75 -4.96 2.29 2.02
C ILE A 75 -3.79 3.10 2.59
N TYR A 76 -4.09 4.26 3.16
CA TYR A 76 -3.14 5.10 3.86
C TYR A 76 -3.79 5.71 5.10
N ILE A 77 -3.05 5.79 6.20
CA ILE A 77 -3.50 6.44 7.44
C ILE A 77 -2.56 7.61 7.70
N ASP A 78 -3.12 8.81 7.83
CA ASP A 78 -2.34 10.01 8.13
C ASP A 78 -2.03 10.14 9.63
N PRO A 79 -1.12 11.04 10.05
CA PRO A 79 -0.77 11.21 11.46
C PRO A 79 -1.91 11.62 12.39
N ASP A 80 -3.05 12.07 11.84
CA ASP A 80 -4.26 12.41 12.59
C ASP A 80 -5.26 11.22 12.65
N ASP A 81 -4.81 10.02 12.28
CA ASP A 81 -5.58 8.78 12.17
C ASP A 81 -6.74 8.84 11.16
N ASN A 82 -6.71 9.76 10.19
CA ASN A 82 -7.66 9.71 9.09
C ASN A 82 -7.29 8.60 8.12
N VAL A 83 -8.29 7.87 7.64
CA VAL A 83 -8.10 6.69 6.79
C VAL A 83 -8.50 7.02 5.36
N TYR A 84 -7.57 6.87 4.44
CA TYR A 84 -7.78 7.04 3.01
C TYR A 84 -7.87 5.66 2.35
N CYS A 85 -8.93 5.43 1.59
CA CYS A 85 -9.13 4.20 0.83
C CYS A 85 -9.25 4.52 -0.66
N THR A 86 -8.44 3.85 -1.47
CA THR A 86 -8.50 3.93 -2.93
C THR A 86 -9.50 2.89 -3.46
N GLU A 87 -10.53 3.34 -4.17
CA GLU A 87 -11.49 2.46 -4.86
C GLU A 87 -11.15 2.42 -6.35
N PHE A 88 -10.28 1.48 -6.78
CA PHE A 88 -9.68 1.51 -8.12
C PHE A 88 -10.73 1.50 -9.24
N ASN A 89 -11.67 0.55 -9.23
CA ASN A 89 -12.73 0.45 -10.24
C ASN A 89 -13.90 1.44 -10.01
N ARG A 90 -13.84 2.25 -8.96
CA ARG A 90 -14.75 3.38 -8.74
C ARG A 90 -14.10 4.71 -9.05
N HIS A 91 -12.84 4.75 -9.48
CA HIS A 91 -12.17 5.97 -9.93
C HIS A 91 -12.19 7.07 -8.87
N CYS A 92 -12.04 6.72 -7.59
CA CYS A 92 -12.09 7.68 -6.49
C CYS A 92 -11.27 7.28 -5.27
N ILE A 93 -10.98 8.26 -4.44
CA ILE A 93 -10.43 8.08 -3.10
C ILE A 93 -11.47 8.52 -2.06
N ARG A 94 -11.61 7.75 -0.99
CA ARG A 94 -12.51 8.02 0.14
C ARG A 94 -11.68 8.31 1.39
N LYS A 95 -11.96 9.41 2.09
CA LYS A 95 -11.33 9.73 3.38
C LYS A 95 -12.34 9.57 4.51
N PHE A 96 -12.00 8.77 5.50
CA PHE A 96 -12.71 8.64 6.77
C PHE A 96 -11.96 9.37 7.88
N ASN A 97 -12.67 9.96 8.82
CA ASN A 97 -12.09 10.45 10.06
C ASN A 97 -11.84 9.27 11.04
N PRO A 98 -11.17 9.50 12.18
CA PRO A 98 -10.86 8.44 13.15
C PRO A 98 -12.10 7.76 13.79
N ASP A 99 -13.28 8.38 13.66
CA ASP A 99 -14.57 7.84 14.11
C ASP A 99 -15.27 6.98 13.04
N GLY A 100 -14.66 6.80 11.86
CA GLY A 100 -15.21 6.02 10.75
C GLY A 100 -16.25 6.75 9.88
N ALA A 101 -16.41 8.07 10.05
CA ALA A 101 -17.29 8.86 9.21
C ALA A 101 -16.57 9.29 7.92
N LEU A 102 -17.22 9.09 6.77
CA LEU A 102 -16.73 9.60 5.48
C LEU A 102 -16.77 11.13 5.46
N VAL A 103 -15.62 11.77 5.29
CA VAL A 103 -15.47 13.24 5.35
C VAL A 103 -15.01 13.87 4.02
N LEU A 104 -14.40 13.10 3.12
CA LEU A 104 -14.01 13.59 1.79
C LEU A 104 -14.10 12.47 0.75
N THR A 105 -14.45 12.84 -0.47
CA THR A 105 -14.33 11.98 -1.66
C THR A 105 -13.62 12.79 -2.74
N ILE A 106 -12.51 12.27 -3.26
CA ILE A 106 -11.76 12.86 -4.37
C ILE A 106 -12.03 12.02 -5.61
N GLY A 107 -12.34 12.66 -6.74
CA GLY A 107 -12.85 12.01 -7.94
C GLY A 107 -14.38 11.87 -7.90
N THR A 108 -14.96 11.32 -8.97
CA THR A 108 -16.40 11.10 -9.08
C THR A 108 -16.65 9.59 -9.13
N PRO A 109 -17.22 8.97 -8.08
CA PRO A 109 -17.39 7.53 -8.01
C PRO A 109 -18.09 6.94 -9.25
N GLY A 110 -17.44 5.98 -9.91
CA GLY A 110 -17.92 5.31 -11.10
C GLY A 110 -17.78 6.08 -12.41
N VAL A 111 -17.14 7.25 -12.39
CA VAL A 111 -16.91 8.07 -13.60
C VAL A 111 -15.40 8.15 -13.84
N PRO A 112 -14.87 7.48 -14.87
CA PRO A 112 -13.45 7.59 -15.21
C PRO A 112 -13.10 8.98 -15.76
N GLY A 113 -11.81 9.32 -15.72
CA GLY A 113 -11.23 10.45 -16.44
C GLY A 113 -11.60 10.42 -17.92
N ALA A 114 -11.89 11.60 -18.49
CA ALA A 114 -12.45 11.69 -19.84
C ALA A 114 -11.42 11.53 -20.95
N GLN A 115 -10.16 11.86 -20.67
CA GLN A 115 -9.05 11.82 -21.61
C GLN A 115 -7.81 11.18 -20.97
N ASP A 116 -6.82 10.83 -21.78
CA ASP A 116 -5.54 10.35 -21.27
C ASP A 116 -4.93 11.37 -20.30
N GLY A 117 -4.49 10.89 -19.15
CA GLY A 117 -3.94 11.73 -18.09
C GLY A 117 -4.97 12.46 -17.21
N ASP A 118 -6.26 12.41 -17.51
CA ASP A 118 -7.29 12.99 -16.63
C ASP A 118 -7.54 12.09 -15.41
N PRO A 119 -7.52 12.63 -14.18
CA PRO A 119 -7.82 11.87 -12.98
C PRO A 119 -9.34 11.63 -12.84
N PHE A 120 -9.78 10.48 -12.32
CA PHE A 120 -9.00 9.26 -12.14
C PHE A 120 -9.41 8.24 -13.18
N ASN A 121 -8.45 7.46 -13.68
CA ASN A 121 -8.74 6.29 -14.49
C ASN A 121 -8.06 5.06 -13.89
N ILE A 122 -8.73 4.54 -12.86
CA ILE A 122 -8.36 3.34 -12.11
C ILE A 122 -7.14 3.61 -11.20
N PRO A 123 -7.32 4.45 -10.16
CA PRO A 123 -6.27 4.83 -9.25
C PRO A 123 -5.87 3.66 -8.36
N THR A 124 -4.63 3.67 -7.89
CA THR A 124 -4.02 2.55 -7.18
C THR A 124 -3.75 2.92 -5.73
N ASP A 125 -3.12 4.05 -5.44
CA ASP A 125 -2.67 4.36 -4.08
C ASP A 125 -2.68 5.85 -3.78
N LEU A 126 -2.61 6.20 -2.49
CA LEU A 126 -2.48 7.57 -2.00
C LEU A 126 -1.43 7.64 -0.90
N ALA A 127 -0.70 8.76 -0.82
CA ALA A 127 0.07 9.16 0.35
C ALA A 127 -0.09 10.66 0.63
N VAL A 128 0.23 11.07 1.85
CA VAL A 128 0.15 12.46 2.32
C VAL A 128 1.55 12.94 2.66
N ALA A 129 1.94 14.10 2.13
CA ALA A 129 3.20 14.75 2.48
C ALA A 129 3.09 15.51 3.81
N SER A 130 4.22 15.92 4.40
CA SER A 130 4.22 16.66 5.67
C SER A 130 3.44 17.98 5.62
N THR A 131 3.27 18.54 4.42
CA THR A 131 2.49 19.75 4.13
C THR A 131 0.98 19.52 4.12
N GLY A 132 0.52 18.26 4.15
CA GLY A 132 -0.89 17.87 3.99
C GLY A 132 -1.33 17.72 2.54
N GLU A 133 -0.44 17.95 1.57
CA GLU A 133 -0.70 17.69 0.16
C GLU A 133 -0.79 16.19 -0.11
N LEU A 134 -1.72 15.80 -0.97
CA LEU A 134 -2.03 14.41 -1.28
C LEU A 134 -1.38 14.03 -2.62
N PHE A 135 -0.76 12.87 -2.67
CA PHE A 135 -0.17 12.29 -3.87
C PHE A 135 -0.88 10.99 -4.19
N ILE A 136 -1.32 10.83 -5.43
CA ILE A 136 -2.16 9.70 -5.86
C ILE A 136 -1.53 9.07 -7.09
N SER A 137 -1.25 7.77 -7.05
CA SER A 137 -0.86 7.02 -8.23
C SER A 137 -2.11 6.57 -9.00
N ASP A 138 -2.15 6.88 -10.29
CA ASP A 138 -3.23 6.50 -11.20
C ASP A 138 -2.64 5.67 -12.34
N GLY A 139 -2.64 4.34 -12.14
CA GLY A 139 -1.74 3.44 -12.86
C GLY A 139 -2.39 2.28 -13.61
N TYR A 140 -3.61 1.84 -13.26
CA TYR A 140 -4.20 0.67 -13.94
C TYR A 140 -4.91 1.02 -15.25
N GLY A 141 -5.45 2.23 -15.36
CA GLY A 141 -6.04 2.75 -16.59
C GLY A 141 -5.38 4.05 -17.05
N ASN A 142 -4.31 4.46 -16.38
CA ASN A 142 -3.57 5.69 -16.63
C ASN A 142 -2.08 5.45 -16.35
N THR A 143 -1.24 6.45 -16.60
CA THR A 143 0.20 6.40 -16.32
C THR A 143 0.63 7.72 -15.69
N ARG A 144 -0.04 8.07 -14.60
CA ARG A 144 0.12 9.38 -13.94
C ARG A 144 0.34 9.24 -12.45
N VAL A 145 0.90 10.32 -11.91
CA VAL A 145 0.79 10.68 -10.50
C VAL A 145 0.11 12.05 -10.44
N HIS A 146 -0.82 12.19 -9.50
CA HIS A 146 -1.56 13.42 -9.28
C HIS A 146 -1.27 13.97 -7.89
N LYS A 147 -1.08 15.29 -7.82
CA LYS A 147 -0.97 16.05 -6.58
C LYS A 147 -2.26 16.83 -6.34
N TYR A 148 -2.77 16.76 -5.12
CA TYR A 148 -3.95 17.46 -4.66
C TYR A 148 -3.66 18.24 -3.38
N ALA A 149 -4.39 19.33 -3.17
CA ALA A 149 -4.47 19.99 -1.88
C ALA A 149 -5.28 19.13 -0.90
N GLN A 150 -5.15 19.43 0.39
CA GLN A 150 -5.81 18.69 1.47
C GLN A 150 -7.35 18.68 1.35
N ASP A 151 -7.92 19.72 0.72
CA ASP A 151 -9.36 19.86 0.48
C ASP A 151 -9.86 19.15 -0.79
N GLY A 152 -8.95 18.49 -1.54
CA GLY A 152 -9.27 17.77 -2.76
C GLY A 152 -9.23 18.62 -4.04
N GLU A 153 -8.71 19.85 -4.00
CA GLU A 153 -8.40 20.59 -5.22
C GLU A 153 -7.16 19.99 -5.93
N ARG A 154 -7.24 19.77 -7.24
CA ARG A 154 -6.10 19.24 -8.01
C ARG A 154 -5.07 20.34 -8.24
N LEU A 155 -3.81 20.05 -7.90
CA LEU A 155 -2.69 21.00 -8.03
C LEU A 155 -1.84 20.71 -9.27
N LEU A 156 -1.35 19.47 -9.42
CA LEU A 156 -0.46 19.10 -10.53
C LEU A 156 -0.66 17.64 -10.93
N SER A 157 -0.34 17.30 -12.17
CA SER A 157 -0.24 15.93 -12.66
C SER A 157 1.04 15.76 -13.46
N TRP A 158 1.71 14.64 -13.31
CA TRP A 158 2.88 14.29 -14.13
C TRP A 158 2.88 12.79 -14.45
N GLY A 159 3.78 12.37 -15.33
CA GLY A 159 3.82 11.02 -15.87
C GLY A 159 3.35 10.95 -17.31
N GLU A 160 3.84 9.94 -18.02
CA GLU A 160 3.33 9.45 -19.30
C GLU A 160 3.77 8.00 -19.48
N HIS A 161 3.14 7.28 -20.41
CA HIS A 161 3.52 5.90 -20.67
C HIS A 161 4.94 5.81 -21.25
N GLY A 162 5.81 5.02 -20.61
CA GLY A 162 7.16 4.78 -21.11
C GLY A 162 8.13 4.25 -20.05
N THR A 163 9.42 4.25 -20.39
CA THR A 163 10.51 3.68 -19.56
C THR A 163 11.56 4.71 -19.16
N GLY A 164 11.45 5.95 -19.63
CA GLY A 164 12.33 7.06 -19.26
C GLY A 164 12.07 7.60 -17.85
N SER A 165 12.91 8.52 -17.41
CA SER A 165 12.71 9.26 -16.15
C SER A 165 11.41 10.08 -16.21
N GLY A 166 10.57 9.94 -15.18
CA GLY A 166 9.26 10.57 -15.13
C GLY A 166 8.21 9.92 -16.02
N GLN A 167 8.54 8.84 -16.74
CA GLN A 167 7.57 7.99 -17.45
C GLN A 167 7.29 6.74 -16.63
N PHE A 168 6.10 6.14 -16.79
CA PHE A 168 5.67 4.96 -16.07
C PHE A 168 5.07 3.93 -17.03
N ASP A 169 5.25 2.65 -16.76
CA ASP A 169 4.43 1.60 -17.38
C ASP A 169 3.20 1.31 -16.49
N LEU A 170 3.42 1.23 -15.17
CA LEU A 170 2.33 1.11 -14.20
C LEU A 170 2.70 1.76 -12.86
N SER A 171 2.24 2.99 -12.64
CA SER A 171 2.36 3.70 -11.36
C SER A 171 1.44 3.05 -10.30
N HIS A 172 1.98 2.10 -9.53
CA HIS A 172 1.18 1.23 -8.67
C HIS A 172 1.03 1.74 -7.23
N CYS A 173 2.08 2.30 -6.67
CA CYS A 173 2.10 2.79 -5.30
C CYS A 173 2.79 4.13 -5.26
N VAL A 174 2.33 5.00 -4.36
CA VAL A 174 2.98 6.26 -4.04
C VAL A 174 3.16 6.37 -2.52
N ARG A 175 4.38 6.70 -2.08
CA ARG A 175 4.71 6.94 -0.67
C ARG A 175 5.58 8.17 -0.53
N ILE A 176 5.47 8.82 0.62
CA ILE A 176 6.30 9.96 0.99
C ILE A 176 7.26 9.51 2.08
N ASP A 177 8.56 9.75 1.89
CA ASP A 177 9.55 9.49 2.94
C ASP A 177 9.70 10.68 3.89
N ARG A 178 10.55 10.51 4.92
CA ARG A 178 10.78 11.54 5.96
C ARG A 178 11.40 12.83 5.44
N GLN A 179 11.88 12.86 4.21
CA GLN A 179 12.47 14.03 3.55
C GLN A 179 11.49 14.67 2.55
N ASP A 180 10.21 14.27 2.60
CA ASP A 180 9.16 14.65 1.65
C ASP A 180 9.47 14.28 0.19
N ARG A 181 10.29 13.24 -0.04
CA ARG A 181 10.49 12.72 -1.40
C ARG A 181 9.34 11.78 -1.76
N VAL A 182 8.87 11.87 -3.00
CA VAL A 182 7.75 11.08 -3.53
C VAL A 182 8.31 9.83 -4.21
N TRP A 183 8.05 8.67 -3.62
CA TRP A 183 8.45 7.36 -4.14
C TRP A 183 7.29 6.74 -4.91
N VAL A 184 7.51 6.40 -6.18
CA VAL A 184 6.49 5.84 -7.06
C VAL A 184 6.95 4.46 -7.55
N CYS A 185 6.22 3.43 -7.17
CA CYS A 185 6.44 2.08 -7.70
C CYS A 185 5.99 2.02 -9.16
N ASP A 186 6.93 1.82 -10.07
CA ASP A 186 6.66 1.63 -11.49
C ASP A 186 6.76 0.13 -11.79
N ARG A 187 5.65 -0.56 -11.51
CA ARG A 187 5.65 -2.00 -11.24
C ARG A 187 6.17 -2.81 -12.42
N GLU A 188 5.63 -2.57 -13.62
CA GLU A 188 5.95 -3.35 -14.81
C GLU A 188 7.35 -2.99 -15.38
N ASN A 189 7.83 -1.77 -15.13
CA ASN A 189 9.23 -1.39 -15.36
C ASN A 189 10.19 -1.87 -14.27
N ARG A 190 9.70 -2.54 -13.22
CA ARG A 190 10.52 -3.18 -12.17
C ARG A 190 11.48 -2.23 -11.46
N ARG A 191 10.98 -1.04 -11.16
CA ARG A 191 11.73 0.03 -10.49
C ARG A 191 10.85 0.84 -9.55
N ILE A 192 11.49 1.63 -8.70
CA ILE A 192 10.85 2.72 -7.96
C ILE A 192 11.54 4.01 -8.39
N GLN A 193 10.76 4.99 -8.86
CA GLN A 193 11.27 6.33 -9.15
C GLN A 193 11.00 7.27 -7.97
N ILE A 194 11.95 8.15 -7.69
CA ILE A 194 11.91 9.08 -6.55
C ILE A 194 11.91 10.50 -7.10
N PHE A 195 10.96 11.31 -6.65
CA PHE A 195 10.72 12.69 -7.08
C PHE A 195 10.73 13.65 -5.89
N ASP A 196 10.83 14.94 -6.16
CA ASP A 196 10.40 15.96 -5.19
C ASP A 196 8.87 16.15 -5.23
N THR A 197 8.35 16.98 -4.33
CA THR A 197 6.91 17.29 -4.23
C THR A 197 6.35 18.11 -5.39
N ASP A 198 7.20 18.61 -6.28
CA ASP A 198 6.82 19.33 -7.50
C ASP A 198 6.82 18.41 -8.74
N GLY A 199 7.13 17.12 -8.56
CA GLY A 199 7.14 16.11 -9.62
C GLY A 199 8.45 16.07 -10.40
N ASN A 200 9.53 16.72 -9.94
CA ASN A 200 10.83 16.64 -10.60
C ASN A 200 11.52 15.33 -10.21
N TYR A 201 12.00 14.60 -11.21
CA TYR A 201 12.75 13.36 -11.01
C TYR A 201 14.06 13.61 -10.26
N LEU A 202 14.33 12.82 -9.22
CA LEU A 202 15.55 12.88 -8.42
C LEU A 202 16.45 11.68 -8.72
N THR A 203 15.92 10.46 -8.58
CA THR A 203 16.67 9.20 -8.75
C THR A 203 15.71 8.02 -8.88
N GLU A 204 16.24 6.80 -9.03
CA GLU A 204 15.46 5.57 -9.08
C GLU A 204 16.21 4.37 -8.49
N TRP A 205 15.44 3.38 -8.03
CA TRP A 205 15.91 2.07 -7.62
C TRP A 205 15.49 1.04 -8.66
N THR A 206 16.43 0.24 -9.14
CA THR A 206 16.21 -0.85 -10.11
C THR A 206 16.31 -2.22 -9.43
N ASP A 207 16.18 -3.29 -10.23
CA ASP A 207 16.39 -4.67 -9.78
C ASP A 207 15.37 -5.17 -8.74
N LEU A 208 14.15 -4.64 -8.81
CA LEU A 208 12.99 -5.05 -8.02
C LEU A 208 12.09 -5.99 -8.85
N LEU A 209 11.36 -6.88 -8.18
CA LEU A 209 10.48 -7.87 -8.80
C LEU A 209 9.03 -7.42 -8.72
N GLU A 210 8.65 -6.47 -9.58
CA GLU A 210 7.31 -5.90 -9.63
C GLU A 210 6.93 -5.24 -8.29
N PRO A 211 7.59 -4.12 -7.91
CA PRO A 211 7.33 -3.46 -6.64
C PRO A 211 5.88 -3.01 -6.56
N ASN A 212 5.18 -3.45 -5.52
CA ASN A 212 3.76 -3.23 -5.32
C ASN A 212 3.48 -2.14 -4.28
N GLN A 213 4.08 -2.23 -3.10
CA GLN A 213 3.89 -1.29 -2.00
C GLN A 213 5.21 -1.08 -1.28
N VAL A 214 5.46 0.18 -0.93
CA VAL A 214 6.54 0.62 -0.05
C VAL A 214 5.94 0.94 1.33
N CYS A 215 6.66 0.56 2.38
CA CYS A 215 6.41 0.99 3.75
C CYS A 215 7.74 1.45 4.36
N PHE A 216 7.76 2.65 4.93
CA PHE A 216 8.92 3.18 5.63
C PHE A 216 8.83 2.84 7.12
N ASP A 217 9.98 2.54 7.72
CA ASP A 217 10.05 2.51 9.17
C ASP A 217 9.78 3.92 9.75
N PRO A 218 8.93 4.06 10.77
CA PRO A 218 8.59 5.36 11.33
C PRO A 218 9.73 6.01 12.13
N ASN A 219 10.82 5.29 12.42
CA ASN A 219 11.92 5.76 13.28
C ASN A 219 13.30 5.58 12.66
N GLU A 220 13.43 4.72 11.65
CA GLU A 220 14.71 4.33 11.05
C GLU A 220 14.72 4.59 9.54
N ASP A 221 15.92 4.68 8.96
CA ASP A 221 16.10 4.83 7.50
C ASP A 221 15.99 3.45 6.81
N ILE A 222 14.84 2.81 7.00
CA ILE A 222 14.57 1.43 6.54
C ILE A 222 13.30 1.42 5.68
N VAL A 223 13.37 0.64 4.61
CA VAL A 223 12.34 0.53 3.58
C VAL A 223 11.93 -0.93 3.43
N TYR A 224 10.64 -1.22 3.60
CA TYR A 224 10.03 -2.52 3.38
C TYR A 224 9.25 -2.48 2.08
N ILE A 225 9.41 -3.50 1.23
CA ILE A 225 8.80 -3.55 -0.09
C ILE A 225 8.11 -4.90 -0.26
N THR A 226 6.85 -4.88 -0.69
CA THR A 226 6.24 -6.07 -1.30
C THR A 226 6.50 -6.07 -2.80
N GLU A 227 6.92 -7.20 -3.31
CA GLU A 227 7.22 -7.44 -4.71
C GLU A 227 6.23 -8.50 -5.22
N LEU A 228 5.39 -8.11 -6.19
CA LEU A 228 4.24 -8.92 -6.64
C LEU A 228 4.66 -10.31 -7.09
N ALA A 229 5.87 -10.43 -7.61
CA ALA A 229 6.54 -11.68 -7.90
C ALA A 229 6.97 -12.45 -6.63
N GLN A 230 6.07 -12.53 -5.65
CA GLN A 230 6.11 -13.46 -4.53
C GLN A 230 7.28 -13.26 -3.57
N GLN A 231 7.64 -12.01 -3.28
CA GLN A 231 8.74 -11.69 -2.37
C GLN A 231 8.41 -10.47 -1.51
N ILE A 232 8.99 -10.43 -0.32
CA ILE A 232 9.18 -9.18 0.39
C ILE A 232 10.66 -8.95 0.65
N SER A 233 11.04 -7.68 0.66
CA SER A 233 12.41 -7.24 0.81
C SER A 233 12.51 -6.06 1.77
N ILE A 234 13.67 -5.95 2.40
CA ILE A 234 14.01 -4.92 3.38
C ILE A 234 15.33 -4.30 2.94
N TYR A 235 15.33 -2.98 2.80
CA TYR A 235 16.49 -2.19 2.41
C TYR A 235 16.75 -1.07 3.42
N THR A 236 17.97 -0.56 3.43
CA THR A 236 18.24 0.79 3.95
C THR A 236 17.72 1.84 2.95
N LEU A 237 17.54 3.08 3.40
CA LEU A 237 17.14 4.21 2.53
C LEU A 237 18.18 4.54 1.43
N ASP A 238 19.40 4.01 1.54
CA ASP A 238 20.46 4.11 0.54
C ASP A 238 20.50 2.91 -0.44
N HIS A 239 19.42 2.11 -0.48
CA HIS A 239 19.25 0.94 -1.34
C HIS A 239 20.17 -0.25 -1.01
N GLU A 240 20.63 -0.37 0.25
CA GLU A 240 21.40 -1.56 0.66
C GLU A 240 20.44 -2.66 1.15
N LEU A 241 20.50 -3.84 0.51
CA LEU A 241 19.65 -4.98 0.88
C LEU A 241 20.02 -5.52 2.26
N ILE A 242 19.05 -5.56 3.17
CA ILE A 242 19.17 -6.14 4.51
C ILE A 242 18.72 -7.60 4.51
N ALA A 243 17.51 -7.83 4.00
CA ALA A 243 16.93 -9.17 3.95
C ALA A 243 15.84 -9.25 2.89
N LYS A 244 15.56 -10.47 2.44
CA LYS A 244 14.40 -10.78 1.61
C LYS A 244 13.98 -12.22 1.83
N TRP A 245 12.69 -12.49 1.67
CA TRP A 245 12.17 -13.85 1.71
C TRP A 245 10.91 -13.98 0.84
N GLY A 246 10.55 -15.22 0.55
CA GLY A 246 9.67 -15.57 -0.56
C GLY A 246 10.46 -16.20 -1.69
N GLY A 247 9.85 -16.24 -2.86
CA GLY A 247 10.29 -17.10 -3.95
C GLY A 247 10.66 -16.41 -5.25
N GLY A 248 10.40 -15.11 -5.44
CA GLY A 248 10.71 -14.45 -6.71
C GLY A 248 10.03 -15.10 -7.93
N GLY A 249 8.91 -15.80 -7.71
CA GLY A 249 8.25 -16.66 -8.71
C GLY A 249 8.75 -18.12 -8.78
N ASP A 250 9.90 -18.46 -8.19
CA ASP A 250 10.49 -19.81 -8.25
C ASP A 250 9.99 -20.74 -7.14
N THR A 251 9.44 -20.20 -6.05
CA THR A 251 8.87 -21.00 -4.94
C THR A 251 7.50 -20.49 -4.48
N PRO A 252 6.48 -20.45 -5.37
CA PRO A 252 5.11 -20.20 -4.95
C PRO A 252 4.69 -21.24 -3.90
N GLY A 253 4.07 -20.78 -2.82
CA GLY A 253 3.63 -21.67 -1.75
C GLY A 253 2.78 -20.94 -0.71
N ASP A 254 2.10 -21.73 0.10
CA ASP A 254 1.20 -21.26 1.15
C ASP A 254 1.82 -21.36 2.56
N GLY A 255 3.06 -21.84 2.67
CA GLY A 255 3.76 -21.94 3.94
C GLY A 255 4.24 -20.59 4.50
N PRO A 256 4.75 -20.58 5.75
CA PRO A 256 5.31 -19.37 6.35
C PRO A 256 6.43 -18.77 5.49
N GLY A 257 6.29 -17.50 5.10
CA GLY A 257 7.27 -16.82 4.25
C GLY A 257 7.14 -17.11 2.76
N GLN A 258 6.10 -17.81 2.33
CA GLN A 258 5.78 -18.05 0.92
C GLN A 258 4.51 -17.30 0.53
N PHE A 259 4.49 -16.81 -0.71
CA PHE A 259 3.43 -15.93 -1.20
C PHE A 259 2.81 -16.48 -2.50
N ILE A 260 1.83 -17.38 -2.39
CA ILE A 260 1.16 -17.97 -3.55
C ILE A 260 0.28 -16.96 -4.33
N GLY A 261 -0.26 -15.96 -3.63
CA GLY A 261 -1.12 -14.91 -4.20
C GLY A 261 -0.36 -13.65 -4.62
N GLY A 262 0.92 -13.55 -4.27
CA GLY A 262 1.70 -12.34 -4.54
C GLY A 262 1.43 -11.28 -3.45
N PRO A 263 2.46 -10.88 -2.69
CA PRO A 263 2.30 -9.88 -1.65
C PRO A 263 2.02 -8.53 -2.30
N HIS A 264 1.04 -7.84 -1.74
CA HIS A 264 0.53 -6.59 -2.29
C HIS A 264 0.48 -5.48 -1.25
N ALA A 265 0.07 -5.85 -0.03
CA ALA A 265 0.01 -4.93 1.08
C ALA A 265 1.18 -5.15 2.04
N ILE A 266 1.76 -4.07 2.57
CA ILE A 266 2.65 -4.15 3.75
C ILE A 266 2.51 -2.93 4.65
N CYS A 267 2.41 -3.18 5.96
CA CYS A 267 2.57 -2.15 6.98
C CYS A 267 3.40 -2.67 8.16
N ILE A 268 3.91 -1.73 8.95
CA ILE A 268 4.69 -1.99 10.16
C ILE A 268 4.01 -1.34 11.36
N ASP A 269 3.95 -2.02 12.50
CA ASP A 269 3.49 -1.42 13.76
C ASP A 269 4.66 -0.79 14.56
N ALA A 270 4.33 -0.09 15.65
CA ALA A 270 5.31 0.57 16.50
C ALA A 270 6.28 -0.39 17.22
N GLN A 271 6.01 -1.70 17.20
CA GLN A 271 6.92 -2.73 17.73
C GLN A 271 7.80 -3.33 16.63
N GLY A 272 7.67 -2.85 15.39
CA GLY A 272 8.40 -3.33 14.24
C GLY A 272 7.82 -4.60 13.63
N ASN A 273 6.62 -5.05 14.01
CA ASN A 273 6.01 -6.23 13.39
C ASN A 273 5.49 -5.88 12.00
N LEU A 274 5.69 -6.78 11.04
CA LEU A 274 5.19 -6.60 9.67
C LEU A 274 3.86 -7.33 9.50
N TYR A 275 2.95 -6.69 8.77
CA TYR A 275 1.69 -7.28 8.33
C TYR A 275 1.66 -7.24 6.81
N VAL A 276 1.35 -8.37 6.19
CA VAL A 276 1.37 -8.50 4.72
C VAL A 276 0.07 -9.12 4.23
N GLY A 277 -0.53 -8.49 3.23
CA GLY A 277 -1.72 -8.99 2.53
C GLY A 277 -1.36 -9.45 1.12
N GLU A 278 -1.94 -10.56 0.68
CA GLU A 278 -1.78 -11.03 -0.70
C GLU A 278 -3.02 -10.70 -1.55
N VAL A 279 -2.77 -10.55 -2.85
CA VAL A 279 -3.82 -10.58 -3.89
C VAL A 279 -3.83 -11.96 -4.54
N PHE A 280 -4.64 -12.20 -5.58
CA PHE A 280 -4.76 -13.46 -6.33
C PHE A 280 -5.11 -14.75 -5.55
N THR A 281 -5.15 -14.70 -4.22
CA THR A 281 -5.62 -15.75 -3.32
C THR A 281 -6.39 -15.11 -2.17
N ASP A 282 -7.58 -15.63 -1.93
CA ASP A 282 -8.52 -15.11 -0.97
C ASP A 282 -8.03 -15.26 0.47
N GLY A 283 -8.17 -14.19 1.26
CA GLY A 283 -7.98 -14.22 2.72
C GLY A 283 -6.57 -14.60 3.17
N ARG A 284 -5.52 -14.24 2.44
CA ARG A 284 -4.13 -14.54 2.80
C ARG A 284 -3.46 -13.34 3.49
N TRP A 285 -3.32 -13.44 4.81
CA TRP A 285 -2.67 -12.43 5.65
C TRP A 285 -1.52 -13.06 6.43
N HIS A 286 -0.44 -12.32 6.57
CA HIS A 286 0.76 -12.75 7.27
C HIS A 286 1.08 -11.73 8.34
N LYS A 287 1.52 -12.21 9.51
CA LYS A 287 2.20 -11.37 10.49
C LYS A 287 3.60 -11.91 10.70
N TYR A 288 4.58 -11.01 10.73
CA TYR A 288 5.96 -11.30 11.06
C TYR A 288 6.33 -10.52 12.32
N VAL A 289 6.47 -11.25 13.44
CA VAL A 289 6.76 -10.67 14.75
C VAL A 289 8.25 -10.39 14.85
N ARG A 290 8.63 -9.12 15.06
CA ARG A 290 10.03 -8.70 15.21
C ARG A 290 10.67 -9.41 16.40
N GLN A 291 11.89 -9.90 16.23
CA GLN A 291 12.68 -10.50 17.30
C GLN A 291 13.65 -9.46 17.86
N SER A 292 13.77 -9.44 19.19
CA SER A 292 14.74 -8.63 19.95
C SER A 292 16.14 -9.21 19.93
#